data_AF-A0A926GCQ7-F1
#
_entry.id   AF-A0A926GCQ7-F1
#
_cell.length_a   1.000
_cell.length_b   1.000
_cell.length_c   1.000
_cell.angle_alpha   90.00
_cell.angle_beta   90.00
_cell.angle_gamma   90.00
#
_symmetry.space_group_name_H-M   'P 1'
#
loop_
_entity.id
_entity.type
_entity.pdbx_description
1 polymer ?
#
loop_
_entity_poly.entity_id
_entity_poly.type
_entity_poly.pdbx_seq_one_letter_code
_entity_poly.pdbx_strand_id
1 'polypeptide(L)'
;MIWSDPAFEERLAGLREVLFGKLRSEGDNIYALVDGARDPSIHIYAQAFPEIARCLYDGEVSEDLVEVAPWLIELREYGPALDWLVREGLDQDWGIYIQSKLPMPRLKARLKRILRVRDDGGKNYLFKYYRPRHLNDYLPAMLAEQLELMFSGVDAFLAEDQHQPGVMILHRPDQIAAEHFDLRSVGRSRVIRPSESYQGNHKGA
;
A
#
# COMPACT_ATOMS: atom_id res chain seq x y z
N MET A 1 -29.81 0.88 -9.68
CA MET A 1 -29.02 0.01 -8.79
C MET A 1 -27.71 -0.23 -9.53
N ILE A 2 -26.66 0.51 -9.19
CA ILE A 2 -25.35 0.36 -9.83
C ILE A 2 -24.75 -0.89 -9.20
N TRP A 3 -24.75 -2.00 -9.92
CA TRP A 3 -23.99 -3.17 -9.52
C TRP A 3 -22.51 -2.76 -9.58
N SER A 4 -21.84 -2.71 -8.42
CA SER A 4 -20.40 -2.52 -8.41
C SER A 4 -19.72 -3.74 -9.02
N ASP A 5 -18.59 -3.52 -9.69
CA ASP A 5 -17.79 -4.59 -10.30
C ASP A 5 -17.43 -5.65 -9.24
N PRO A 6 -17.92 -6.91 -9.36
CA PRO A 6 -17.65 -7.95 -8.37
C PRO A 6 -16.15 -8.20 -8.15
N ALA A 7 -15.31 -7.98 -9.18
CA ALA A 7 -13.86 -8.11 -9.04
C ALA A 7 -13.29 -7.00 -8.13
N PHE A 8 -13.76 -5.76 -8.29
CA PHE A 8 -13.39 -4.65 -7.41
C PHE A 8 -13.77 -4.92 -5.96
N GLU A 9 -15.02 -5.33 -5.69
CA GLU A 9 -15.49 -5.58 -4.31
C GLU A 9 -14.70 -6.71 -3.63
N GLU A 10 -14.43 -7.79 -4.36
CA GLU A 10 -13.61 -8.89 -3.85
C GLU A 10 -12.18 -8.42 -3.55
N ARG A 11 -11.55 -7.63 -4.43
CA ARG A 11 -10.20 -7.11 -4.19
C ARG A 11 -10.15 -6.13 -3.03
N LEU A 12 -11.14 -5.24 -2.92
CA LEU A 12 -11.25 -4.28 -1.82
C LEU A 12 -11.41 -5.00 -0.48
N ALA A 13 -12.35 -5.95 -0.42
CA ALA A 13 -12.58 -6.74 0.78
C ALA A 13 -11.35 -7.58 1.14
N GLY A 14 -10.66 -8.13 0.13
CA GLY A 14 -9.42 -8.88 0.30
C GLY A 14 -8.30 -8.03 0.87
N LEU A 15 -8.04 -6.86 0.29
CA LEU A 15 -6.96 -5.99 0.74
C LEU A 15 -7.25 -5.43 2.13
N ARG A 16 -8.52 -5.08 2.41
CA ARG A 16 -8.98 -4.68 3.74
C ARG A 16 -8.72 -5.77 4.77
N GLU A 17 -9.09 -7.01 4.48
CA GLU A 17 -8.84 -8.15 5.37
C GLU A 17 -7.35 -8.37 5.62
N VAL A 18 -6.50 -8.29 4.59
CA VAL A 18 -5.05 -8.42 4.76
C VAL A 18 -4.52 -7.31 5.66
N LEU A 19 -4.78 -6.04 5.32
CA LEU A 19 -4.23 -4.89 6.04
C LEU A 19 -4.75 -4.76 7.47
N PHE A 20 -6.06 -4.88 7.67
CA PHE A 20 -6.70 -4.55 8.95
C PHE A 20 -7.12 -5.78 9.76
N GLY A 21 -7.32 -6.93 9.11
CA GLY A 21 -7.67 -8.19 9.79
C GLY A 21 -6.46 -9.07 10.10
N LYS A 22 -5.44 -9.10 9.23
CA LYS A 22 -4.27 -9.99 9.38
C LYS A 22 -3.01 -9.27 9.84
N LEU A 23 -2.73 -8.08 9.31
CA LEU A 23 -1.51 -7.33 9.62
C LEU A 23 -1.69 -6.52 10.91
N ARG A 24 -2.66 -5.59 10.92
CA ARG A 24 -2.83 -4.62 12.00
C ARG A 24 -2.99 -5.30 13.37
N SER A 25 -2.10 -4.96 14.30
CA SER A 25 -2.24 -5.28 15.72
C SER A 25 -2.61 -4.04 16.54
N GLU A 26 -2.89 -4.22 17.84
CA GLU A 26 -3.23 -3.11 18.72
C GLU A 26 -2.08 -2.09 18.80
N GLY A 27 -2.40 -0.82 18.56
CA GLY A 27 -1.43 0.28 18.52
C GLY A 27 -0.72 0.47 17.17
N ASP A 28 -0.99 -0.38 16.17
CA ASP A 28 -0.44 -0.20 14.83
C ASP A 28 -1.30 0.71 13.96
N ASN A 29 -0.60 1.46 13.10
CA ASN A 29 -1.17 2.17 11.97
C ASN A 29 -0.80 1.44 10.68
N ILE A 30 -1.68 1.57 9.69
CA ILE A 30 -1.45 1.09 8.33
C ILE A 30 -1.25 2.30 7.45
N TYR A 31 -0.17 2.28 6.68
CA TYR A 31 0.17 3.35 5.74
C TYR A 31 0.28 2.81 4.32
N ALA A 32 -0.05 3.64 3.33
CA ALA A 32 0.38 3.46 1.95
C ALA A 32 1.51 4.45 1.64
N LEU A 33 2.58 3.97 0.98
CA LEU A 33 3.63 4.81 0.41
C LEU A 33 3.57 4.69 -1.12
N VAL A 34 3.10 5.74 -1.79
CA VAL A 34 2.81 5.76 -3.22
C VAL A 34 3.69 6.74 -3.99
N ASP A 35 4.11 6.39 -5.20
CA ASP A 35 5.03 7.17 -6.05
C ASP A 35 4.25 8.16 -6.93
N GLY A 36 4.26 9.45 -6.59
CA GLY A 36 3.60 10.49 -7.40
C GLY A 36 4.09 10.55 -8.86
N ALA A 37 5.29 10.03 -9.15
CA ALA A 37 5.80 9.90 -10.52
C ALA A 37 5.10 8.81 -11.36
N ARG A 38 4.24 7.97 -10.77
CA ARG A 38 3.52 6.89 -11.48
C ARG A 38 2.21 7.36 -12.08
N ASP A 39 1.52 8.26 -11.39
CA ASP A 39 0.26 8.83 -11.85
C ASP A 39 0.07 10.24 -11.27
N PRO A 40 -0.21 11.27 -12.12
CA PRO A 40 -0.39 12.63 -11.64
C PRO A 40 -1.52 12.78 -10.61
N SER A 41 -2.54 11.92 -10.64
CA SER A 41 -3.66 12.01 -9.69
C SER A 41 -3.26 11.70 -8.25
N ILE A 42 -2.12 11.03 -8.03
CA ILE A 42 -1.64 10.65 -6.69
C ILE A 42 -1.44 11.88 -5.81
N HIS A 43 -0.78 12.93 -6.31
CA HIS A 43 -0.54 14.13 -5.51
C HIS A 43 -1.86 14.86 -5.19
N ILE A 44 -2.81 14.86 -6.14
CA ILE A 44 -4.12 15.50 -6.01
C ILE A 44 -4.91 14.79 -4.91
N TYR A 45 -5.06 13.47 -5.02
CA TYR A 45 -5.88 12.69 -4.12
C TYR A 45 -5.27 12.55 -2.73
N ALA A 46 -3.93 12.46 -2.62
CA ALA A 46 -3.26 12.49 -1.33
C ALA A 46 -3.56 13.78 -0.54
N GLN A 47 -3.84 14.90 -1.20
CA GLN A 47 -4.21 16.15 -0.55
C GLN A 47 -5.72 16.34 -0.38
N ALA A 48 -6.53 15.72 -1.24
CA ALA A 48 -7.98 15.90 -1.25
C ALA A 48 -8.73 14.98 -0.27
N PHE A 49 -8.18 13.80 0.04
CA PHE A 49 -8.82 12.88 0.97
C PHE A 49 -8.73 13.35 2.42
N PRO A 50 -9.70 12.96 3.29
CA PRO A 50 -9.68 13.32 4.71
C PRO A 50 -8.58 12.59 5.51
N GLU A 51 -8.00 11.53 4.97
CA GLU A 51 -6.87 10.81 5.54
C GLU A 51 -5.64 11.71 5.72
N ILE A 52 -4.84 11.44 6.76
CA ILE A 52 -3.59 12.16 6.98
C ILE A 52 -2.58 11.70 5.93
N ALA A 53 -2.13 12.63 5.08
CA ALA A 53 -1.08 12.37 4.10
C ALA A 53 0.11 13.33 4.26
N ARG A 54 1.31 12.86 3.91
CA ARG A 54 2.54 13.66 3.89
C ARG A 54 3.40 13.27 2.69
N CYS A 55 3.78 14.26 1.88
CA CYS A 55 4.87 14.12 0.92
C CYS A 55 6.16 13.72 1.65
N LEU A 56 6.94 12.78 1.12
CA LEU A 56 8.19 12.30 1.74
C LEU A 56 9.36 13.28 1.58
N TYR A 57 9.29 14.17 0.59
CA TYR A 57 10.24 15.27 0.48
C TYR A 57 9.93 16.34 1.55
N ASP A 58 10.94 17.12 1.93
CA ASP A 58 10.82 18.24 2.89
C ASP A 58 11.55 19.46 2.34
N GLY A 59 11.25 20.62 2.93
CA GLY A 59 11.87 21.90 2.64
C GLY A 59 11.17 22.63 1.50
N GLU A 60 11.82 23.68 1.00
CA GLU A 60 11.42 24.39 -0.21
C GLU A 60 11.78 23.52 -1.43
N VAL A 61 10.90 22.57 -1.74
CA VAL A 61 10.91 21.83 -3.00
C VAL A 61 9.94 22.51 -3.97
N SER A 62 10.28 22.58 -5.25
CA SER A 62 9.39 23.13 -6.27
C SER A 62 8.08 22.35 -6.32
N GLU A 63 7.00 23.02 -6.74
CA GLU A 63 5.68 22.40 -6.91
C GLU A 63 5.77 21.17 -7.82
N ASP A 64 6.44 21.30 -8.98
CA ASP A 64 6.71 20.19 -9.91
C ASP A 64 7.35 18.96 -9.24
N LEU A 65 8.24 19.18 -8.26
CA LEU A 65 8.93 18.09 -7.59
C LEU A 65 8.05 17.43 -6.51
N VAL A 66 7.13 18.20 -5.91
CA VAL A 66 6.12 17.69 -4.97
C VAL A 66 5.08 16.84 -5.70
N GLU A 67 4.69 17.22 -6.92
CA GLU A 67 3.75 16.47 -7.75
C GLU A 67 4.24 15.04 -8.02
N VAL A 68 5.53 14.88 -8.29
CA VAL A 68 6.14 13.56 -8.57
C VAL A 68 6.77 12.90 -7.34
N ALA A 69 6.60 13.47 -6.16
CA ALA A 69 7.17 12.95 -4.92
C ALA A 69 6.44 11.70 -4.43
N PRO A 70 7.09 10.84 -3.62
CA PRO A 70 6.39 9.81 -2.90
C PRO A 70 5.51 10.40 -1.78
N TRP A 71 4.30 9.88 -1.62
CA TRP A 71 3.31 10.30 -0.62
C TRP A 71 3.03 9.17 0.37
N LEU A 72 3.11 9.49 1.66
CA LEU A 72 2.77 8.59 2.76
C LEU A 72 1.37 8.93 3.27
N ILE A 73 0.44 7.99 3.19
CA ILE A 73 -0.98 8.16 3.53
C ILE A 73 -1.33 7.20 4.67
N GLU A 74 -1.93 7.70 5.75
CA GLU A 74 -2.46 6.87 6.84
C GLU A 74 -3.82 6.31 6.44
N LEU A 75 -3.88 4.99 6.22
CA LEU A 75 -5.07 4.33 5.72
C LEU A 75 -6.06 4.04 6.84
N ARG A 76 -7.33 4.17 6.49
CA ARG A 76 -8.47 3.75 7.31
C ARG A 76 -9.13 2.54 6.67
N GLU A 77 -9.64 1.63 7.49
CA GLU A 77 -10.28 0.39 7.02
C GLU A 77 -11.45 0.66 6.05
N TYR A 78 -12.20 1.72 6.32
CA TYR A 78 -13.33 2.20 5.51
C TYR A 78 -13.09 3.66 5.11
N GLY A 79 -11.99 3.93 4.40
CA GLY A 79 -11.59 5.27 3.95
C GLY A 79 -11.51 5.38 2.42
N PRO A 80 -11.80 6.56 1.85
CA PRO A 80 -11.75 6.78 0.40
C PRO A 80 -10.37 6.55 -0.21
N ALA A 81 -9.28 6.73 0.55
CA ALA A 81 -7.94 6.46 0.05
C ALA A 81 -7.73 4.98 -0.28
N LEU A 82 -8.23 4.06 0.57
CA LEU A 82 -8.12 2.63 0.30
C LEU A 82 -8.96 2.22 -0.92
N ASP A 83 -10.19 2.73 -1.02
CA ASP A 83 -11.07 2.45 -2.16
C ASP A 83 -10.44 2.93 -3.47
N TRP A 84 -9.82 4.12 -3.48
CA TRP A 84 -9.10 4.67 -4.62
C TRP A 84 -7.86 3.85 -5.01
N LEU A 85 -7.03 3.46 -4.04
CA LEU A 85 -5.86 2.61 -4.29
C LEU A 85 -6.26 1.28 -4.90
N VAL A 86 -7.36 0.67 -4.43
CA VAL A 86 -7.86 -0.60 -4.99
C VAL A 86 -8.40 -0.42 -6.40
N ARG A 87 -9.11 0.68 -6.65
CA ARG A 87 -9.78 0.92 -7.93
C ARG A 87 -8.80 1.27 -9.05
N GLU A 88 -7.86 2.14 -8.77
CA GLU A 88 -7.00 2.77 -9.78
C GLU A 88 -5.54 2.32 -9.68
N GLY A 89 -5.07 2.01 -8.47
CA GLY A 89 -3.65 1.83 -8.19
C GLY A 89 -3.14 0.39 -8.20
N LEU A 90 -4.02 -0.59 -7.95
CA LEU A 90 -3.62 -1.99 -8.00
C LEU A 90 -3.18 -2.39 -9.42
N ASP A 91 -2.15 -3.22 -9.45
CA ASP A 91 -1.40 -3.70 -10.60
C ASP A 91 -0.73 -2.59 -11.43
N GLN A 92 -0.68 -1.35 -10.92
CA GLN A 92 -0.07 -0.19 -11.60
C GLN A 92 1.34 0.15 -11.08
N ASP A 93 1.91 -0.64 -10.17
CA ASP A 93 3.21 -0.37 -9.54
C ASP A 93 3.23 1.01 -8.85
N TRP A 94 2.10 1.40 -8.22
CA TRP A 94 1.95 2.70 -7.57
C TRP A 94 2.71 2.79 -6.25
N GLY A 95 2.72 1.73 -5.45
CA GLY A 95 3.24 1.84 -4.09
C GLY A 95 3.17 0.58 -3.28
N ILE A 96 3.58 0.71 -2.02
CA ILE A 96 3.59 -0.37 -1.03
C ILE A 96 2.74 0.01 0.18
N TYR A 97 2.35 -0.98 0.96
CA TYR A 97 1.70 -0.79 2.26
C TYR A 97 2.65 -1.12 3.39
N ILE A 98 2.48 -0.45 4.53
CA ILE A 98 3.40 -0.46 5.66
C ILE A 98 2.60 -0.59 6.95
N GLN A 99 2.95 -1.56 7.77
CA GLN A 99 2.49 -1.66 9.15
C GLN A 99 3.53 -1.05 10.09
N SER A 100 3.12 -0.12 10.95
CA SER A 100 4.04 0.50 11.90
C SER A 100 3.33 1.08 13.13
N LYS A 101 3.98 0.93 14.28
CA LYS A 101 3.64 1.67 15.53
C LYS A 101 4.14 3.11 15.56
N LEU A 102 4.99 3.51 14.62
CA LEU A 102 5.52 4.87 14.61
C LEU A 102 4.43 5.86 14.17
N PRO A 103 4.32 7.02 14.83
CA PRO A 103 3.47 8.08 14.33
C PRO A 103 4.03 8.61 13.01
N MET A 104 3.12 9.05 12.12
CA MET A 104 3.41 9.54 10.77
C MET A 104 4.68 10.41 10.63
N PRO A 105 4.94 11.44 11.47
CA PRO A 105 6.15 12.26 11.32
C PRO A 105 7.46 11.46 11.49
N ARG A 106 7.49 10.51 12.45
CA ARG A 106 8.67 9.67 12.70
C ARG A 106 8.85 8.65 11.59
N LEU A 107 7.75 8.03 11.15
CA LEU A 107 7.77 7.08 10.04
C LEU A 107 8.26 7.75 8.75
N LYS A 108 7.70 8.92 8.39
CA LYS A 108 8.15 9.72 7.23
C LYS A 108 9.66 9.97 7.26
N ALA A 109 10.19 10.50 8.37
CA ALA A 109 11.60 10.85 8.49
C ALA A 109 12.51 9.62 8.26
N ARG A 110 12.10 8.47 8.79
CA ARG A 110 12.80 7.20 8.61
C ARG A 110 12.73 6.70 7.17
N LEU A 111 11.54 6.67 6.57
CA LEU A 111 11.32 6.22 5.19
C LEU A 111 12.10 7.09 4.19
N LYS A 112 12.15 8.40 4.43
CA LYS A 112 12.94 9.35 3.66
C LYS A 112 14.44 9.08 3.75
N ARG A 113 14.96 8.69 4.91
CA ARG A 113 16.40 8.40 5.08
C ARG A 113 16.84 7.24 4.18
N ILE A 114 15.99 6.23 4.02
CA ILE A 114 16.24 5.06 3.18
C ILE A 114 16.24 5.41 1.69
N LEU A 115 15.53 6.46 1.28
CA LEU A 115 15.48 6.88 -0.12
C LEU A 115 16.84 7.27 -0.69
N ARG A 116 17.78 7.72 0.15
CA ARG A 116 19.09 8.20 -0.31
C ARG A 116 20.13 7.16 -0.01
N VAL A 117 20.61 6.51 -1.07
CA VAL A 117 21.75 5.58 -1.01
C VAL A 117 22.96 6.21 -1.67
N ARG A 118 24.14 5.73 -1.32
CA ARG A 118 25.41 6.23 -1.84
C ARG A 118 26.19 5.06 -2.43
N ASP A 119 26.80 5.26 -3.59
CA ASP A 119 27.74 4.28 -4.16
C ASP A 119 29.15 4.41 -3.55
N ASP A 120 30.03 3.48 -3.91
CA ASP A 120 31.43 3.46 -3.44
C ASP A 120 32.21 4.74 -3.85
N GLY A 121 31.77 5.42 -4.92
CA GLY A 121 32.33 6.68 -5.40
C GLY A 121 31.79 7.92 -4.69
N GLY A 122 30.87 7.77 -3.73
CA GLY A 122 30.28 8.86 -2.98
C GLY A 122 29.09 9.54 -3.63
N LYS A 123 28.63 9.06 -4.79
CA LYS A 123 27.49 9.62 -5.52
C LYS A 123 26.18 9.17 -4.89
N ASN A 124 25.26 10.11 -4.70
CA ASN A 124 23.93 9.83 -4.13
C ASN A 124 22.97 9.37 -5.23
N TYR A 125 22.16 8.35 -4.93
CA TYR A 125 21.07 7.85 -5.75
C TYR A 125 19.77 7.85 -4.96
N LEU A 126 18.66 7.95 -5.70
CA LEU A 126 17.33 7.76 -5.13
C LEU A 126 16.94 6.28 -5.24
N PHE A 127 16.94 5.59 -4.11
CA PHE A 127 16.48 4.22 -4.00
C PHE A 127 14.95 4.19 -3.88
N LYS A 128 14.28 4.00 -5.02
CA LYS A 128 12.81 3.89 -5.09
C LYS A 128 12.33 2.51 -4.62
N TYR A 129 12.66 2.14 -3.38
CA TYR A 129 12.25 0.86 -2.76
C TYR A 129 10.73 0.74 -2.64
N TYR A 130 10.01 1.84 -2.65
CA TYR A 130 8.57 1.90 -2.48
C TYR A 130 7.77 1.53 -3.75
N ARG A 131 8.44 1.05 -4.80
CA ARG A 131 7.77 0.40 -5.92
C ARG A 131 7.67 -1.09 -5.63
N PRO A 132 6.49 -1.72 -5.76
CA PRO A 132 6.31 -3.15 -5.51
C PRO A 132 7.42 -4.04 -6.04
N ARG A 133 7.75 -3.91 -7.33
CA ARG A 133 8.80 -4.72 -7.96
C ARG A 133 10.16 -4.54 -7.26
N HIS A 134 10.55 -3.30 -7.01
CA HIS A 134 11.83 -3.04 -6.35
C HIS A 134 11.84 -3.60 -4.92
N LEU A 135 10.78 -3.39 -4.15
CA LEU A 135 10.71 -3.92 -2.79
C LEU A 135 10.88 -5.45 -2.78
N ASN A 136 10.13 -6.14 -3.62
CA ASN A 136 10.13 -7.60 -3.71
C ASN A 136 11.46 -8.18 -4.20
N ASP A 137 12.15 -7.47 -5.11
CA ASP A 137 13.46 -7.91 -5.62
C ASP A 137 14.58 -7.66 -4.59
N TYR A 138 14.54 -6.51 -3.89
CA TYR A 138 15.64 -6.10 -3.02
C TYR A 138 15.58 -6.69 -1.63
N LEU A 139 14.40 -6.76 -0.97
CA LEU A 139 14.32 -7.25 0.41
C LEU A 139 14.93 -8.66 0.58
N PRO A 140 14.63 -9.66 -0.27
CA PRO A 140 15.22 -10.99 -0.13
C PRO A 140 16.73 -11.05 -0.40
N ALA A 141 17.27 -10.07 -1.13
CA ALA A 141 18.68 -9.99 -1.50
C ALA A 141 19.52 -9.13 -0.53
N MET A 142 18.88 -8.47 0.43
CA MET A 142 19.55 -7.60 1.39
C MET A 142 20.30 -8.39 2.47
N LEU A 143 21.43 -7.83 2.90
CA LEU A 143 22.17 -8.31 4.07
C LEU A 143 21.38 -8.04 5.36
N ALA A 144 21.70 -8.76 6.44
CA ALA A 144 21.01 -8.63 7.73
C ALA A 144 20.97 -7.18 8.24
N GLU A 145 22.09 -6.45 8.18
CA GLU A 145 22.18 -5.04 8.59
C GLU A 145 21.30 -4.10 7.75
N GLN A 146 21.11 -4.42 6.46
CA GLN A 146 20.23 -3.68 5.57
C GLN A 146 18.76 -3.98 5.87
N LEU A 147 18.42 -5.23 6.19
CA LEU A 147 17.09 -5.63 6.64
C LEU A 147 16.75 -4.96 7.98
N GLU A 148 17.67 -4.93 8.94
CA GLU A 148 17.49 -4.20 10.20
C GLU A 148 17.18 -2.72 9.96
N LEU A 149 17.88 -2.09 9.01
CA LEU A 149 17.59 -0.71 8.61
C LEU A 149 16.21 -0.57 7.97
N MET A 150 15.84 -1.49 7.06
CA MET A 150 14.54 -1.51 6.37
C MET A 150 13.37 -1.75 7.33
N PHE A 151 13.54 -2.53 8.39
CA PHE A 151 12.47 -2.86 9.34
C PHE A 151 12.56 -2.06 10.64
N SER A 152 13.51 -1.13 10.80
CA SER A 152 13.60 -0.25 11.97
C SER A 152 12.32 0.57 12.20
N GLY A 153 11.46 0.14 13.11
CA GLY A 153 10.15 0.74 13.36
C GLY A 153 9.10 0.51 12.26
N VAL A 154 9.28 -0.52 11.41
CA VAL A 154 8.24 -1.05 10.52
C VAL A 154 8.08 -2.53 10.84
N ASP A 155 6.87 -2.95 11.14
CA ASP A 155 6.57 -4.32 11.54
C ASP A 155 6.39 -5.22 10.30
N ALA A 156 5.88 -4.66 9.20
CA ALA A 156 5.73 -5.37 7.94
C ALA A 156 5.65 -4.43 6.72
N PHE A 157 6.07 -4.95 5.57
CA PHE A 157 5.77 -4.36 4.27
C PHE A 157 4.87 -5.31 3.47
N LEU A 158 3.91 -4.76 2.75
CA LEU A 158 3.07 -5.52 1.82
C LEU A 158 3.15 -4.85 0.44
N ALA A 159 3.44 -5.63 -0.59
CA ALA A 159 3.61 -5.14 -1.96
C ALA A 159 2.92 -6.07 -2.95
N GLU A 160 2.56 -5.56 -4.12
CA GLU A 160 1.96 -6.38 -5.19
C GLU A 160 3.00 -7.32 -5.81
N ASP A 161 2.59 -8.54 -6.17
CA ASP A 161 3.39 -9.44 -6.99
C ASP A 161 3.35 -8.99 -8.45
N GLN A 162 4.50 -8.59 -9.00
CA GLN A 162 4.60 -8.14 -10.39
C GLN A 162 4.31 -9.23 -11.43
N HIS A 163 4.30 -10.50 -11.03
CA HIS A 163 4.08 -11.65 -11.91
C HIS A 163 2.66 -12.21 -11.80
N GLN A 164 1.94 -11.88 -10.73
CA GLN A 164 0.60 -12.40 -10.44
C GLN A 164 -0.35 -11.26 -10.02
N PRO A 165 -1.08 -10.67 -10.98
CA PRO A 165 -2.02 -9.59 -10.68
C PRO A 165 -3.01 -9.95 -9.57
N GLY A 166 -3.21 -9.03 -8.63
CA GLY A 166 -4.07 -9.25 -7.46
C GLY A 166 -3.50 -10.17 -6.37
N VAL A 167 -2.24 -10.59 -6.46
CA VAL A 167 -1.51 -11.24 -5.37
C VAL A 167 -0.66 -10.21 -4.64
N MET A 168 -0.69 -10.23 -3.30
CA MET A 168 0.16 -9.42 -2.44
C MET A 168 1.23 -10.28 -1.78
N ILE A 169 2.45 -9.77 -1.66
CA ILE A 169 3.60 -10.36 -0.99
C ILE A 169 3.85 -9.60 0.31
N LEU A 170 3.84 -10.32 1.43
CA LEU A 170 4.08 -9.81 2.77
C LEU A 170 5.50 -10.13 3.21
N HIS A 171 6.23 -9.10 3.61
CA HIS A 171 7.58 -9.17 4.14
C HIS A 171 7.59 -8.77 5.62
N ARG A 172 8.18 -9.62 6.46
CA ARG A 172 8.42 -9.38 7.90
C ARG A 172 9.90 -9.59 8.24
N PRO A 173 10.43 -8.91 9.28
CA PRO A 173 11.84 -9.00 9.64
C PRO A 173 12.28 -10.41 10.07
N ASP A 174 11.35 -11.22 10.60
CA ASP A 174 11.59 -12.54 11.18
C ASP A 174 11.23 -13.70 10.24
N GLN A 175 10.72 -13.41 9.04
CA GLN A 175 10.29 -14.43 8.09
C GLN A 175 11.39 -14.81 7.09
N ILE A 176 11.68 -16.11 7.04
CA ILE A 176 12.61 -16.73 6.08
C ILE A 176 12.03 -16.71 4.65
N ALA A 177 10.70 -16.68 4.51
CA ALA A 177 9.99 -16.63 3.24
C ALA A 177 8.76 -15.71 3.34
N ALA A 178 8.50 -14.96 2.28
CA ALA A 178 7.36 -14.07 2.21
C ALA A 178 6.03 -14.83 2.11
N GLU A 179 4.99 -14.31 2.76
CA GLU A 179 3.63 -14.83 2.65
C GLU A 179 2.89 -14.18 1.46
N HIS A 180 2.06 -14.97 0.76
CA HIS A 180 1.34 -14.50 -0.42
C HIS A 180 -0.18 -14.50 -0.18
N PHE A 181 -0.87 -13.44 -0.63
CA PHE A 181 -2.32 -13.29 -0.50
C PHE A 181 -2.96 -12.97 -1.85
N ASP A 182 -3.74 -13.90 -2.41
CA ASP A 182 -4.67 -13.61 -3.51
C ASP A 182 -5.87 -12.82 -2.95
N LEU A 183 -5.97 -11.55 -3.34
CA LEU A 183 -6.98 -10.63 -2.83
C LEU A 183 -8.41 -11.10 -3.13
N ARG A 184 -8.67 -11.69 -4.31
CA ARG A 184 -10.02 -12.17 -4.65
C ARG A 184 -10.37 -13.40 -3.83
N SER A 185 -9.41 -14.30 -3.66
CA SER A 185 -9.60 -15.51 -2.84
C SER A 185 -9.87 -15.15 -1.37
N VAL A 186 -9.12 -14.20 -0.80
CA VAL A 186 -9.37 -13.69 0.56
C VAL A 186 -10.72 -12.97 0.65
N GLY A 187 -10.99 -12.04 -0.27
CA GLY A 187 -12.17 -11.17 -0.22
C GLY A 187 -13.49 -11.84 -0.57
N ARG A 188 -13.50 -12.94 -1.34
CA ARG A 188 -14.73 -13.66 -1.70
C ARG A 188 -15.56 -14.08 -0.48
N SER A 189 -14.90 -14.44 0.62
CA SER A 189 -15.55 -14.80 1.88
C SER A 189 -16.07 -13.61 2.69
N ARG A 190 -15.68 -12.39 2.30
CA ARG A 190 -15.94 -11.12 3.00
C ARG A 190 -16.99 -10.25 2.32
N VAL A 191 -17.27 -10.50 1.03
CA VAL A 191 -18.33 -9.80 0.29
C VAL A 191 -19.69 -10.43 0.60
N ILE A 192 -20.60 -9.65 1.16
CA ILE A 192 -22.00 -10.08 1.37
C ILE A 192 -22.75 -9.99 0.04
N ARG A 193 -23.27 -11.12 -0.45
CA ARG A 193 -24.15 -11.16 -1.62
C ARG A 193 -25.60 -11.32 -1.15
N PRO A 194 -26.56 -10.53 -1.67
CA PRO A 194 -27.98 -10.78 -1.40
C PRO A 194 -28.35 -12.20 -1.81
N SER A 195 -29.13 -12.91 -1.00
CA SER A 195 -29.61 -14.24 -1.39
C SER A 195 -30.53 -14.13 -2.61
N GLU A 196 -30.38 -15.07 -3.56
CA GLU A 196 -31.19 -15.12 -4.79
C GLU A 196 -32.71 -15.19 -4.52
N SER A 197 -33.11 -15.57 -3.30
CA SER A 197 -34.50 -15.61 -2.84
C SER A 197 -35.21 -14.26 -2.80
N TYR A 198 -34.50 -13.13 -2.91
CA TYR A 198 -35.11 -11.79 -2.84
C TYR A 198 -35.59 -11.24 -4.20
N GLN A 199 -35.28 -11.90 -5.33
CA GLN A 199 -35.69 -11.43 -6.68
C GLN A 199 -37.01 -12.03 -7.19
N GLY A 200 -37.67 -12.90 -6.41
CA GLY A 200 -38.88 -13.60 -6.81
C GLY A 200 -40.15 -13.12 -6.14
N ASN A 201 -40.53 -11.83 -6.23
CA ASN A 201 -41.91 -11.42 -5.91
C ASN A 201 -42.32 -10.06 -6.49
N HIS A 202 -42.15 -9.85 -7.79
CA HIS A 202 -42.84 -8.77 -8.52
C HIS A 202 -43.36 -9.26 -9.87
N LYS A 203 -44.25 -10.26 -9.84
CA LYS A 203 -45.26 -10.48 -10.88
C LYS A 203 -46.56 -10.93 -10.20
N GLY A 204 -47.47 -9.99 -10.00
CA GLY A 204 -48.82 -10.29 -9.50
C GLY A 204 -49.51 -9.11 -8.83
N ALA A 205 -50.03 -8.18 -9.64
CA ALA A 205 -51.30 -7.46 -9.47
C ALA A 205 -51.47 -6.48 -10.64
#